data_AF-A0A8X6Q3D3-F1
#
_entry.id   AF-A0A8X6Q3D3-F1
#
_cell.length_a   1.000
_cell.length_b   1.000
_cell.length_c   1.000
_cell.angle_alpha   90.00
_cell.angle_beta   90.00
_cell.angle_gamma   90.00
#
_symmetry.space_group_name_H-M   'P 1'
#
loop_
_entity.id
_entity.type
_entity.pdbx_description
1 polymer ?
#
loop_
_entity_poly.entity_id
_entity_poly.type
_entity_poly.pdbx_seq_one_letter_code
_entity_poly.pdbx_strand_id
1 'polypeptide(L)'
;MVIEYMPLPFRFGNKVIRIIVDCTEFPIQKPSSPMEQQLTSSRYKNTNTLKGMICITPNGAMSFTSPLYCGSISDKQLFIKSNLMNRLEPDYVMADRGFLIAEFESISYKLQCPIFL
;
A
#
# COMPACT_ATOMS: atom_id res chain seq x y z
N MET A 1 -19.40 4.49 11.09
CA MET A 1 -18.30 4.07 11.99
C MET A 1 -17.14 5.07 11.84
N VAL A 2 -16.61 5.61 12.95
CA VAL A 2 -15.28 6.25 13.09
C VAL A 2 -15.02 7.62 12.41
N ILE A 3 -15.91 8.63 12.51
CA ILE A 3 -15.50 10.02 12.21
C ILE A 3 -15.06 10.75 13.48
N GLU A 4 -15.78 10.53 14.58
CA GLU A 4 -15.59 11.25 15.85
C GLU A 4 -14.16 11.12 16.40
N TYR A 5 -13.60 9.90 16.40
CA TYR A 5 -12.25 9.62 16.88
C TYR A 5 -11.16 9.69 15.81
N MET A 6 -11.47 10.15 14.60
CA MET A 6 -10.47 10.23 13.54
C MET A 6 -9.49 11.39 13.78
N PRO A 7 -8.17 11.17 13.75
CA PRO A 7 -7.19 12.24 13.88
C PRO A 7 -7.39 13.32 12.82
N LEU A 8 -7.24 14.59 13.21
CA LEU A 8 -7.44 15.75 12.33
C LEU A 8 -6.65 15.69 11.00
N PRO A 9 -5.39 15.19 10.94
CA PRO A 9 -4.64 15.12 9.68
C PRO A 9 -5.28 14.22 8.60
N PHE A 10 -6.20 13.33 8.97
CA PHE A 10 -6.90 12.44 8.03
C PHE A 10 -8.29 12.99 7.62
N ARG A 11 -8.63 14.20 8.07
CA ARG A 11 -9.85 14.93 7.70
C ARG A 11 -9.48 16.02 6.69
N PHE A 12 -10.07 15.96 5.49
CA PHE A 12 -9.85 16.93 4.41
C PHE A 12 -11.16 17.64 4.06
N GLY A 13 -11.52 18.67 4.83
CA GLY A 13 -12.84 19.31 4.73
C GLY A 13 -13.96 18.34 5.13
N ASN A 14 -14.95 18.13 4.25
CA ASN A 14 -16.02 17.13 4.45
C ASN A 14 -15.61 15.70 4.07
N LYS A 15 -14.35 15.48 3.71
CA LYS A 15 -13.84 14.22 3.18
C LYS A 15 -12.99 13.53 4.22
N VAL A 16 -13.11 12.21 4.29
CA VAL A 16 -12.53 11.38 5.34
C VAL A 16 -11.71 10.29 4.66
N ILE A 17 -10.40 10.22 4.92
CA ILE A 17 -9.60 9.08 4.46
C ILE A 17 -10.21 7.81 5.08
N ARG A 18 -10.47 6.78 4.28
CA ARG A 18 -11.00 5.51 4.80
C ARG A 18 -9.91 4.51 5.12
N ILE A 19 -8.89 4.51 4.28
CA ILE A 19 -7.77 3.59 4.36
C ILE A 19 -6.48 4.30 3.96
N ILE A 20 -5.39 3.90 4.61
CA ILE A 20 -4.03 4.27 4.29
C ILE A 20 -3.36 3.00 3.76
N VAL A 21 -2.77 3.07 2.57
CA VAL A 21 -2.15 1.94 1.89
C VAL A 21 -0.64 2.14 1.84
N ASP A 22 0.09 1.09 2.18
CA ASP A 22 1.54 1.05 2.04
C ASP A 22 2.03 -0.33 1.58
N CYS A 23 3.15 -0.34 0.87
CA CYS A 23 3.86 -1.56 0.50
C CYS A 23 5.00 -1.80 1.47
N THR A 24 4.90 -2.84 2.28
CA THR A 24 5.90 -3.19 3.28
C THR A 24 6.81 -4.31 2.77
N GLU A 25 8.11 -4.12 2.93
CA GLU A 25 9.12 -5.12 2.62
C GLU A 25 9.70 -5.78 3.88
N PHE A 26 9.73 -7.10 3.88
CA PHE A 26 10.25 -7.96 4.93
C PHE A 26 11.58 -8.55 4.47
N PRO A 27 12.72 -8.25 5.14
CA PRO A 27 13.99 -8.90 4.84
C PRO A 27 13.90 -10.41 5.03
N ILE A 28 14.47 -11.16 4.10
CA ILE A 28 14.59 -12.61 4.20
C ILE A 28 16.06 -13.03 4.13
N GLN A 29 16.32 -14.26 4.53
CA GLN A 29 17.62 -14.87 4.26
C GLN A 29 17.86 -14.92 2.75
N LYS A 30 19.09 -14.56 2.33
CA LYS A 30 19.51 -14.63 0.94
C LYS A 30 19.28 -16.05 0.39
N PRO A 31 18.44 -16.22 -0.65
CA PRO A 31 18.19 -17.53 -1.25
C PRO A 31 19.48 -18.12 -1.82
N SER A 32 19.61 -19.45 -1.86
CA SER A 32 20.80 -20.10 -2.44
C SER A 32 20.79 -20.02 -3.97
N SER A 33 19.61 -20.07 -4.59
CA SER A 33 19.45 -20.00 -6.05
C SER A 33 19.68 -18.57 -6.57
N PRO A 34 20.53 -18.35 -7.58
CA PRO A 34 20.71 -17.04 -8.19
C PRO A 34 19.42 -16.46 -8.77
N MET A 35 18.54 -17.31 -9.31
CA MET A 35 17.25 -16.89 -9.86
C MET A 35 16.32 -16.36 -8.76
N GLU A 36 16.24 -17.05 -7.63
CA GLU A 36 15.44 -16.62 -6.48
C GLU A 36 16.01 -15.37 -5.83
N GLN A 37 17.34 -15.23 -5.78
CA GLN A 37 17.99 -14.00 -5.34
C GLN A 37 17.61 -12.82 -6.21
N GLN A 38 17.59 -12.99 -7.53
CA GLN A 38 17.19 -11.93 -8.44
C GLN A 38 15.73 -11.53 -8.24
N LEU A 39 14.83 -12.51 -8.09
CA LEU A 39 13.41 -12.26 -7.88
C LEU A 39 13.12 -11.58 -6.54
N THR A 40 13.81 -11.99 -5.48
CA THR A 40 13.62 -11.41 -4.14
C THR A 40 14.46 -10.17 -3.89
N SER A 41 15.31 -9.75 -4.83
CA SER A 41 16.16 -8.59 -4.66
C SER A 41 15.34 -7.30 -4.59
N SER A 42 15.49 -6.57 -3.48
CA SER A 42 14.99 -5.21 -3.33
C SER A 42 16.13 -4.22 -3.51
N ARG A 43 15.97 -3.36 -4.53
CA ARG A 43 16.87 -2.23 -4.73
C ARG A 43 16.74 -1.20 -3.62
N TYR A 44 15.54 -1.03 -3.08
CA TYR A 44 15.26 -0.05 -2.03
C TYR A 44 15.91 -0.43 -0.70
N LYS A 45 15.82 -1.71 -0.30
CA LYS A 45 16.42 -2.22 0.94
C LYS A 45 17.85 -2.76 0.78
N ASN A 46 18.36 -2.81 -0.45
CA ASN A 46 19.65 -3.40 -0.80
C ASN A 46 19.85 -4.81 -0.22
N THR A 47 18.79 -5.62 -0.21
CA THR A 47 18.78 -6.99 0.33
C THR A 47 17.66 -7.81 -0.31
N ASN A 48 17.62 -9.11 -0.03
CA ASN A 48 16.52 -9.98 -0.43
C ASN A 48 15.32 -9.75 0.49
N THR A 49 14.16 -9.44 -0.09
CA THR A 49 12.92 -9.18 0.65
C THR A 49 11.74 -9.95 0.05
N LEU A 50 10.72 -10.13 0.87
CA LEU A 50 9.36 -10.33 0.41
C LEU A 50 8.59 -9.02 0.58
N LYS A 51 7.70 -8.72 -0.34
CA LYS A 51 6.90 -7.49 -0.33
C LYS A 51 5.41 -7.83 -0.21
N GLY A 52 4.70 -7.12 0.65
CA GLY A 52 3.26 -7.25 0.83
C GLY A 52 2.60 -5.87 0.93
N MET A 53 1.34 -5.80 0.55
CA MET A 53 0.51 -4.62 0.71
C MET A 53 -0.21 -4.69 2.04
N ILE A 54 -0.13 -3.60 2.81
CA ILE A 54 -0.83 -3.45 4.07
C ILE A 54 -1.75 -2.24 3.94
N CYS A 55 -2.99 -2.40 4.42
CA CYS A 55 -3.89 -1.28 4.58
C CYS A 55 -4.27 -1.15 6.05
N ILE A 56 -4.29 0.09 6.52
CA ILE A 56 -4.74 0.45 7.85
C ILE A 56 -5.89 1.45 7.74
N THR A 57 -6.79 1.42 8.71
CA THR A 57 -7.74 2.52 8.92
C THR A 57 -7.02 3.71 9.57
N PRO A 58 -7.55 4.95 9.44
CA PRO A 58 -6.95 6.13 10.04
C PRO A 58 -6.78 6.12 11.56
N ASN A 59 -7.49 5.23 12.26
CA ASN A 59 -7.30 5.00 13.70
C ASN A 59 -6.18 3.98 14.02
N GLY A 60 -5.46 3.50 13.00
CA GLY A 60 -4.33 2.58 13.13
C GLY A 60 -4.68 1.09 13.13
N ALA A 61 -5.95 0.70 13.02
CA ALA A 61 -6.31 -0.71 12.93
C ALA A 61 -5.97 -1.29 11.55
N MET A 62 -5.49 -2.53 11.52
CA MET A 62 -5.23 -3.24 10.27
C MET A 62 -6.57 -3.60 9.60
N SER A 63 -6.74 -3.22 8.34
CA SER A 63 -7.96 -3.49 7.56
C SER A 63 -7.77 -4.54 6.47
N PHE A 64 -6.57 -4.63 5.90
CA PHE A 64 -6.27 -5.57 4.83
C PHE A 64 -4.78 -5.90 4.77
N THR A 65 -4.48 -7.13 4.37
CA THR A 65 -3.14 -7.57 3.98
C THR A 65 -3.22 -8.41 2.70
N SER A 66 -2.28 -8.20 1.78
CA SER A 66 -2.12 -9.08 0.63
C SER A 66 -1.27 -10.31 0.98
N PRO A 67 -1.29 -11.35 0.13
CA PRO A 67 -0.20 -12.33 0.12
C PRO A 67 1.16 -11.65 -0.05
N LEU A 68 2.23 -12.33 0.36
CA LEU A 68 3.60 -11.89 0.13
C LEU A 68 4.05 -12.28 -1.29
N TYR A 69 4.80 -11.37 -1.91
CA TYR A 69 5.40 -11.55 -3.24
C TYR A 69 6.91 -11.31 -3.16
N CYS A 70 7.63 -11.67 -4.21
CA CYS A 70 9.07 -11.44 -4.27
C CYS A 70 9.39 -9.93 -4.26
N GLY A 71 10.45 -9.52 -3.54
CA GLY A 71 10.82 -8.11 -3.33
C GLY A 71 11.03 -7.26 -4.59
N SER A 72 11.33 -7.88 -5.73
CA SER A 72 11.48 -7.17 -7.01
C SER A 72 10.15 -6.66 -7.62
N ILE A 73 8.99 -7.09 -7.09
CA ILE A 73 7.69 -6.64 -7.57
C ILE A 73 7.51 -5.12 -7.36
N SER A 74 7.00 -4.43 -8.37
CA SER A 74 6.65 -3.01 -8.22
C SER A 74 5.38 -2.82 -7.42
N ASP A 75 5.25 -1.67 -6.75
CA ASP A 75 4.08 -1.37 -5.91
C ASP A 75 2.80 -1.34 -6.75
N LYS A 76 2.88 -0.84 -7.99
CA LYS A 76 1.82 -0.95 -9.01
C LYS A 76 1.37 -2.39 -9.27
N GLN A 77 2.32 -3.28 -9.55
CA GLN A 77 1.99 -4.68 -9.87
C GLN A 77 1.40 -5.38 -8.64
N LEU A 78 1.93 -5.07 -7.46
CA LEU A 78 1.43 -5.59 -6.20
C LEU A 78 0.01 -5.09 -5.91
N PHE A 79 -0.27 -3.80 -6.15
CA PHE A 79 -1.59 -3.21 -6.02
C PHE A 79 -2.63 -3.94 -6.87
N ILE A 80 -2.33 -4.16 -8.15
CA ILE A 80 -3.22 -4.89 -9.06
C ILE A 80 -3.41 -6.34 -8.59
N LYS A 81 -2.32 -7.03 -8.20
CA LYS A 81 -2.39 -8.44 -7.75
C LYS A 81 -3.08 -8.62 -6.40
N SER A 82 -3.07 -7.60 -5.54
CA SER A 82 -3.69 -7.66 -4.21
C SER A 82 -5.21 -7.80 -4.26
N ASN A 83 -5.83 -7.45 -5.39
CA ASN A 83 -7.28 -7.33 -5.54
C ASN A 83 -7.93 -6.41 -4.49
N LEU A 84 -7.17 -5.46 -3.93
CA LEU A 84 -7.68 -4.49 -2.97
C LEU A 84 -8.88 -3.71 -3.55
N MET A 85 -8.85 -3.37 -4.84
CA MET A 85 -9.91 -2.61 -5.50
C MET A 85 -11.28 -3.28 -5.49
N ASN A 86 -11.33 -4.62 -5.52
CA ASN A 86 -12.60 -5.36 -5.45
C ASN A 86 -13.20 -5.38 -4.04
N ARG A 87 -12.45 -4.90 -3.04
CA ARG A 87 -12.83 -4.88 -1.63
C ARG A 87 -13.04 -3.48 -1.09
N LEU A 88 -12.72 -2.46 -1.88
CA LEU A 88 -12.94 -1.07 -1.51
C LEU A 88 -14.31 -0.61 -2.00
N GLU A 89 -14.93 0.26 -1.22
CA GLU A 89 -16.08 1.06 -1.64
C GLU A 89 -15.57 2.42 -2.10
N PRO A 90 -16.16 3.06 -3.13
CA PRO A 90 -15.69 4.32 -3.69
C PRO A 90 -15.50 5.40 -2.62
N ASP A 91 -14.25 5.70 -2.25
CA ASP A 91 -13.93 6.66 -1.19
C ASP A 91 -12.49 7.21 -1.32
N TYR A 92 -12.06 8.01 -0.35
CA TYR A 92 -10.71 8.59 -0.30
C TYR A 92 -9.70 7.60 0.28
N VAL A 93 -8.67 7.32 -0.51
CA VAL A 93 -7.55 6.45 -0.15
C VAL A 93 -6.30 7.30 0.00
N MET A 94 -5.57 7.13 1.09
CA MET A 94 -4.25 7.71 1.26
C MET A 94 -3.18 6.69 0.90
N ALA A 95 -2.19 7.08 0.12
CA ALA A 95 -1.04 6.24 -0.21
C ALA A 95 0.20 7.11 -0.43
N ASP A 96 1.38 6.49 -0.46
CA ASP A 96 2.62 7.17 -0.79
C ASP A 96 2.64 7.64 -2.25
N ARG A 97 3.48 8.64 -2.57
CA ARG A 97 3.66 9.20 -3.92
C ARG A 97 4.17 8.18 -4.95
N GLY A 98 4.72 7.06 -4.49
CA GLY A 98 5.09 5.93 -5.34
C GLY A 98 3.89 5.27 -6.04
N PHE A 99 2.68 5.50 -5.55
CA PHE A 99 1.44 5.09 -6.20
C PHE A 99 0.96 6.15 -7.19
N LEU A 100 0.61 5.74 -8.41
CA LEU A 100 0.18 6.68 -9.44
C LEU A 100 -1.31 6.99 -9.27
N ILE A 101 -1.66 8.27 -9.32
CA ILE A 101 -3.05 8.76 -9.27
C ILE A 101 -3.94 8.05 -10.31
N ALA A 102 -3.41 7.78 -11.52
CA ALA A 102 -4.10 7.08 -12.60
C ALA A 102 -4.53 5.64 -12.23
N GLU A 103 -3.83 4.99 -11.29
CA GLU A 103 -4.17 3.64 -10.82
C GLU A 103 -5.43 3.63 -9.95
N PHE A 104 -5.77 4.78 -9.34
CA PHE A 104 -6.93 4.95 -8.48
C PHE A 104 -8.09 5.69 -9.17
N GLU A 105 -7.79 6.69 -10.01
CA GLU A 105 -8.81 7.52 -10.68
C GLU A 105 -9.64 6.76 -11.71
N SER A 106 -9.09 5.72 -12.34
CA SER A 106 -9.81 4.90 -13.32
C SER A 106 -11.03 4.16 -12.74
N ILE A 107 -11.18 4.13 -11.41
CA ILE A 107 -12.18 3.30 -10.71
C ILE A 107 -12.95 4.13 -9.64
N SER A 108 -13.03 5.46 -9.82
CA SER A 108 -13.77 6.39 -8.93
C SER A 108 -13.19 6.60 -7.51
N TYR A 109 -11.94 6.19 -7.26
CA TYR A 109 -11.24 6.50 -6.00
C TYR A 109 -10.44 7.79 -6.12
N LYS A 110 -10.35 8.53 -5.03
CA LYS A 110 -9.52 9.73 -4.95
C LYS A 110 -8.29 9.44 -4.10
N LEU A 111 -7.14 9.43 -4.76
CA LEU A 111 -5.85 9.29 -4.10
C LEU A 111 -5.48 10.62 -3.43
N GLN A 112 -5.21 10.57 -2.14
CA GLN A 112 -4.66 11.68 -1.38
C GLN A 112 -3.25 11.33 -0.93
N CYS A 113 -2.24 11.98 -1.49
CA CYS A 113 -0.89 11.86 -0.97
C CYS A 113 -0.76 12.67 0.33
N PRO A 114 -0.07 12.16 1.37
CA PRO A 114 0.23 12.93 2.56
C PRO A 114 1.06 14.18 2.21
N ILE A 115 0.74 15.30 2.87
CA ILE A 115 1.43 16.61 2.66
C ILE A 115 2.80 16.63 3.33
N PHE A 116 3.03 15.75 4.31
CA PHE A 116 4.32 15.55 4.94
C PHE A 116 5.12 14.51 4.14
N LEU A 117 6.07 14.99 3.35
CA LEU A 117 7.36 14.40 2.97
C LEU A 117 8.05 15.29 1.92
#